data_AF-A0A4Q5X9V7-F1
#
_entry.id   AF-A0A4Q5X9V7-F1
#
_cell.length_a   1.000
_cell.length_b   1.000
_cell.length_c   1.000
_cell.angle_alpha   90.00
_cell.angle_beta   90.00
_cell.angle_gamma   90.00
#
_symmetry.space_group_name_H-M   'P 1'
#
loop_
_entity.id
_entity.type
_entity.pdbx_description
1 polymer ?
#
loop_
_entity_poly.entity_id
_entity_poly.type
_entity_poly.pdbx_seq_one_letter_code
_entity_poly.pdbx_strand_id
1 'polypeptide(L)'
;MTTAARVSLTFALSFVAALGCSSKALQEPGNEGSGAEPGGGLPSLRVTLGPAARTFVELASPSVVKARGDGESSIAWDLAFRGRDVFTNGGISGPGSSSAFGPLSAPTFLSDTAPEVPLLLEDRAGGAFIDWYDYGGAAHELFSRYHVYGVKDGDRYFKVQVLGYYGERLGAPLPALYRVRYAEVTETGEEETHELDAIDATAGGSKPDADAQSACLSLDTAELTPLTPAEAAKSKDWHLCFRREAISVNGGLSGPRGVSAVDLQAQLTIEETEAEIQSRTAESEQRAFEQTDWNALSGAEYQEDGAVTAFGRRWLEPGSEPLAVSDAVWLVLGADGARKFLVRFSDLSGDPAEGAAEVTVEAKAVR
;
A
#
# COMPACT_ATOMS: atom_id res chain seq x y z
N MET A 1 1.99 44.78 -32.53
CA MET A 1 1.80 43.34 -32.26
C MET A 1 1.05 43.21 -30.96
N THR A 2 0.00 42.41 -31.01
CA THR A 2 -1.19 42.32 -30.17
C THR A 2 -0.93 42.03 -28.68
N THR A 3 -1.53 42.85 -27.82
CA THR A 3 -1.68 42.66 -26.38
C THR A 3 -2.87 41.73 -26.12
N ALA A 4 -2.72 40.69 -25.30
CA ALA A 4 -3.81 39.83 -24.86
C ALA A 4 -3.98 39.92 -23.34
N ALA A 5 -5.19 40.27 -22.93
CA ALA A 5 -5.61 40.49 -21.55
C ALA A 5 -5.88 39.17 -20.81
N ARG A 6 -5.49 39.10 -19.53
CA ARG A 6 -5.92 38.06 -18.59
C ARG A 6 -7.17 38.55 -17.85
N VAL A 7 -8.23 37.75 -17.89
CA VAL A 7 -9.45 37.94 -17.09
C VAL A 7 -9.34 37.05 -15.86
N SER A 8 -9.32 37.66 -14.67
CA SER A 8 -9.45 36.98 -13.39
C SER A 8 -10.94 36.92 -13.01
N LEU A 9 -11.43 35.73 -12.65
CA LEU A 9 -12.79 35.55 -12.15
C LEU A 9 -12.73 35.20 -10.66
N THR A 10 -13.12 36.16 -9.82
CA THR A 10 -13.27 36.03 -8.37
C THR A 10 -14.64 35.43 -8.07
N PHE A 11 -14.70 34.27 -7.41
CA PHE A 11 -15.95 33.73 -6.87
C PHE A 11 -16.15 34.21 -5.42
N ALA A 12 -17.25 34.93 -5.20
CA ALA A 12 -17.66 35.43 -3.89
C ALA A 12 -18.43 34.34 -3.13
N LEU A 13 -18.00 34.08 -1.89
CA LEU A 13 -18.66 33.19 -0.94
C LEU A 13 -19.64 34.02 -0.09
N SER A 14 -20.93 33.73 -0.18
CA SER A 14 -21.97 34.37 0.66
C SER A 14 -22.42 33.42 1.75
N PHE A 15 -22.12 33.79 3.00
CA PHE A 15 -22.63 33.22 4.24
C PHE A 15 -23.96 33.91 4.60
N VAL A 16 -25.01 33.16 4.92
CA VAL A 16 -26.15 33.66 5.73
C VAL A 16 -26.58 32.58 6.70
N ALA A 17 -26.47 32.90 7.99
CA ALA A 17 -27.09 32.19 9.10
C ALA A 17 -28.45 32.81 9.45
N ALA A 18 -29.41 32.00 9.92
CA ALA A 18 -30.49 32.47 10.78
C ALA A 18 -31.07 31.32 11.62
N LEU A 19 -31.24 31.63 12.91
CA LEU A 19 -31.79 30.85 14.01
C LEU A 19 -33.32 30.68 13.95
N GLY A 20 -33.86 29.73 14.72
CA GLY A 20 -35.07 30.01 15.51
C GLY A 20 -36.07 28.88 15.81
N CYS A 21 -36.15 28.54 17.11
CA CYS A 21 -37.38 28.29 17.91
C CYS A 21 -38.00 26.87 18.07
N SER A 22 -37.64 26.27 19.21
CA SER A 22 -38.49 25.87 20.36
C SER A 22 -39.75 24.99 20.25
N SER A 23 -39.65 23.88 21.00
CA SER A 23 -40.57 23.34 22.02
C SER A 23 -41.96 22.81 21.63
N LYS A 24 -42.17 21.50 21.86
CA LYS A 24 -43.18 21.00 22.82
C LYS A 24 -43.09 19.48 22.97
N ALA A 25 -42.88 19.03 24.21
CA ALA A 25 -43.19 17.68 24.64
C ALA A 25 -44.71 17.49 24.66
N LEU A 26 -45.19 16.39 24.09
CA LEU A 26 -46.52 15.85 24.35
C LEU A 26 -46.41 14.34 24.57
N GLN A 27 -47.24 13.91 25.51
CA GLN A 27 -47.25 12.68 26.28
C GLN A 27 -47.89 11.53 25.52
N GLU A 28 -47.38 10.31 25.74
CA GLU A 28 -47.93 9.06 25.20
C GLU A 28 -49.34 8.75 25.72
N PRO A 29 -50.11 7.98 24.93
CA PRO A 29 -50.90 6.89 25.48
C PRO A 29 -50.44 5.55 24.88
N GLY A 30 -50.22 4.57 25.75
CA GLY A 30 -49.87 3.20 25.36
C GLY A 30 -50.97 2.51 24.57
N ASN A 31 -50.55 1.63 23.65
CA ASN A 31 -51.29 0.45 23.29
C ASN A 31 -50.32 -0.61 22.74
N GLU A 32 -50.42 -1.82 23.28
CA GLU A 32 -49.72 -3.00 22.81
C GLU A 32 -50.15 -3.32 21.37
N GLY A 33 -49.17 -3.53 20.50
CA GLY A 33 -49.37 -3.90 19.11
C GLY A 33 -48.11 -4.48 18.53
N SER A 34 -47.99 -5.81 18.63
CA SER A 34 -47.02 -6.63 17.90
C SER A 34 -46.98 -6.24 16.42
N GLY A 35 -45.92 -5.57 16.02
CA GLY A 35 -45.56 -5.33 14.63
C GLY A 35 -44.04 -5.32 14.54
N ALA A 36 -43.45 -6.38 13.99
CA ALA A 36 -42.06 -6.37 13.59
C ALA A 36 -41.88 -5.31 12.51
N GLU A 37 -41.20 -4.21 12.84
CA GLU A 37 -40.64 -3.33 11.81
C GLU A 37 -39.50 -4.09 11.11
N PRO A 38 -39.40 -4.05 9.78
CA PRO A 38 -38.17 -4.44 9.11
C PRO A 38 -37.15 -3.35 9.42
N GLY A 39 -36.30 -3.60 10.43
CA GLY A 39 -35.19 -2.71 10.74
C GLY A 39 -34.28 -2.58 9.52
N GLY A 40 -34.43 -1.46 8.79
CA GLY A 40 -33.59 -1.06 7.67
C GLY A 40 -32.20 -0.62 8.15
N GLY A 41 -31.51 -1.51 8.86
CA GLY A 41 -30.10 -1.34 9.19
C GLY A 41 -29.23 -1.54 7.95
N LEU A 42 -28.12 -0.82 7.88
CA LEU A 42 -27.09 -1.08 6.89
C LEU A 42 -26.60 -2.54 7.03
N PRO A 43 -26.27 -3.23 5.93
CA PRO A 43 -25.65 -4.56 6.00
C PRO A 43 -24.36 -4.49 6.82
N SER A 44 -24.36 -5.15 7.97
CA SER A 44 -23.24 -5.22 8.90
C SER A 44 -22.95 -6.66 9.28
N LEU A 45 -21.66 -6.98 9.43
CA LEU A 45 -21.16 -8.31 9.77
C LEU A 45 -20.15 -8.19 10.90
N ARG A 46 -20.36 -8.92 12.01
CA ARG A 46 -19.29 -9.14 13.00
C ARG A 46 -18.37 -10.24 12.51
N VAL A 47 -17.08 -9.95 12.47
CA VAL A 47 -16.03 -10.84 11.98
C VAL A 47 -15.04 -11.10 13.09
N THR A 48 -14.78 -12.38 13.37
CA THR A 48 -13.69 -12.78 14.28
C THR A 48 -12.38 -12.82 13.52
N LEU A 49 -11.36 -12.18 14.06
CA LEU A 49 -10.00 -12.13 13.54
C LEU A 49 -9.04 -12.83 14.49
N GLY A 50 -7.88 -13.21 13.97
CA GLY A 50 -6.75 -13.67 14.78
C GLY A 50 -5.46 -13.69 13.97
N PRO A 51 -4.32 -13.98 14.61
CA PRO A 51 -3.01 -13.82 13.96
C PRO A 51 -2.68 -14.94 12.96
N ALA A 52 -3.30 -16.12 13.12
CA ALA A 52 -2.85 -17.32 12.42
C ALA A 52 -3.51 -17.54 11.04
N ALA A 53 -4.84 -17.56 10.97
CA ALA A 53 -5.58 -17.95 9.77
C ALA A 53 -6.41 -16.79 9.23
N ARG A 54 -6.58 -16.76 7.90
CA ARG A 54 -7.47 -15.80 7.24
C ARG A 54 -8.94 -16.11 7.55
N THR A 55 -9.68 -15.10 7.97
CA THR A 55 -11.16 -15.12 7.99
C THR A 55 -11.67 -14.46 6.71
N PHE A 56 -12.41 -15.19 5.89
CA PHE A 56 -12.85 -14.74 4.57
C PHE A 56 -14.28 -14.18 4.60
N VAL A 57 -14.51 -13.06 3.92
CA VAL A 57 -15.79 -12.32 3.91
C VAL A 57 -16.26 -12.07 2.48
N GLU A 58 -17.53 -12.38 2.20
CA GLU A 58 -18.25 -11.92 1.00
C GLU A 58 -18.99 -10.61 1.33
N LEU A 59 -18.91 -9.59 0.48
CA LEU A 59 -19.50 -8.26 0.69
C LEU A 59 -20.91 -8.11 0.10
N ALA A 60 -21.24 -8.88 -0.95
CA ALA A 60 -22.54 -8.79 -1.60
C ALA A 60 -23.70 -9.20 -0.70
N SER A 61 -23.49 -10.26 0.09
CA SER A 61 -24.32 -10.65 1.21
C SER A 61 -23.38 -10.81 2.41
N PRO A 62 -23.13 -9.73 3.18
CA PRO A 62 -22.11 -9.70 4.22
C PRO A 62 -22.14 -10.94 5.11
N SER A 63 -21.18 -11.84 4.88
CA SER A 63 -21.09 -13.11 5.59
C SER A 63 -19.66 -13.65 5.59
N VAL A 64 -19.33 -14.45 6.60
CA VAL A 64 -18.08 -15.21 6.63
C VAL A 64 -18.24 -16.45 5.77
N VAL A 65 -17.35 -16.62 4.79
CA VAL A 65 -17.34 -17.76 3.87
C VAL A 65 -16.17 -18.70 4.18
N LYS A 66 -16.29 -19.96 3.74
CA LYS A 66 -15.23 -20.95 3.89
C LYS A 66 -14.38 -20.99 2.63
N ALA A 67 -13.07 -20.80 2.79
CA ALA A 67 -12.08 -21.11 1.78
C ALA A 67 -10.99 -22.01 2.37
N ARG A 68 -10.30 -22.78 1.51
CA ARG A 68 -9.18 -23.63 1.94
C ARG A 68 -7.87 -22.84 1.88
N GLY A 69 -6.95 -23.16 2.79
CA GLY A 69 -5.65 -22.50 2.85
C GLY A 69 -5.81 -20.98 2.96
N ASP A 70 -5.08 -20.25 2.11
CA ASP A 70 -5.12 -18.79 2.05
C ASP A 70 -6.17 -18.24 1.06
N GLY A 71 -7.06 -19.07 0.52
CA GLY A 71 -8.17 -18.64 -0.34
C GLY A 71 -7.86 -18.60 -1.84
N GLU A 72 -6.67 -19.06 -2.23
CA GLU A 72 -6.09 -18.98 -3.58
C GLU A 72 -6.92 -19.64 -4.70
N SER A 73 -7.86 -20.53 -4.37
CA SER A 73 -8.68 -21.25 -5.34
C SER A 73 -10.16 -20.87 -5.29
N SER A 74 -10.53 -19.78 -4.61
CA SER A 74 -11.92 -19.39 -4.39
C SER A 74 -12.18 -17.94 -4.77
N ILE A 75 -13.20 -17.70 -5.58
CA ILE A 75 -13.74 -16.35 -5.87
C ILE A 75 -14.94 -16.00 -4.97
N ALA A 76 -15.25 -16.83 -3.97
CA ALA A 76 -16.43 -16.66 -3.12
C ALA A 76 -16.26 -15.60 -2.01
N TRP A 77 -15.05 -15.10 -1.81
CA TRP A 77 -14.71 -14.07 -0.82
C TRP A 77 -14.24 -12.82 -1.53
N ASP A 78 -14.47 -11.65 -0.94
CA ASP A 78 -14.01 -10.36 -1.45
C ASP A 78 -12.86 -9.82 -0.59
N LEU A 79 -13.01 -9.93 0.74
CA LEU A 79 -11.99 -9.51 1.72
C LEU A 79 -11.58 -10.69 2.61
N ALA A 80 -10.34 -10.68 3.09
CA ALA A 80 -9.89 -11.61 4.12
C ALA A 80 -9.11 -10.88 5.23
N PHE A 81 -9.20 -11.38 6.46
CA PHE A 81 -8.57 -10.78 7.63
C PHE A 81 -7.58 -11.75 8.28
N ARG A 82 -6.34 -11.32 8.54
CA ARG A 82 -5.36 -12.07 9.35
C ARG A 82 -4.49 -11.07 10.11
N GLY A 83 -4.41 -11.21 11.43
CA GLY A 83 -3.78 -10.19 12.26
C GLY A 83 -4.38 -8.82 11.99
N ARG A 84 -3.51 -7.82 11.80
CA ARG A 84 -3.89 -6.44 11.46
C ARG A 84 -4.02 -6.20 9.95
N ASP A 85 -3.99 -7.25 9.11
CA ASP A 85 -4.06 -7.13 7.64
C ASP A 85 -5.48 -7.39 7.11
N VAL A 86 -5.88 -6.59 6.11
CA VAL A 86 -7.09 -6.79 5.30
C VAL A 86 -6.68 -7.02 3.86
N PHE A 87 -6.85 -8.25 3.38
CA PHE A 87 -6.51 -8.67 2.01
C PHE A 87 -7.70 -8.51 1.08
N THR A 88 -7.45 -8.17 -0.18
CA THR A 88 -8.45 -8.28 -1.24
C THR A 88 -8.33 -9.62 -1.96
N ASN A 89 -9.44 -10.16 -2.47
CA ASN A 89 -9.41 -11.30 -3.40
C ASN A 89 -8.99 -10.86 -4.81
N GLY A 90 -7.75 -10.40 -4.93
CA GLY A 90 -7.13 -10.01 -6.18
C GLY A 90 -5.62 -9.93 -6.03
N GLY A 91 -4.92 -9.71 -7.16
CA GLY A 91 -3.47 -9.72 -7.21
C GLY A 91 -2.88 -11.03 -6.65
N ILE A 92 -1.92 -10.91 -5.72
CA ILE A 92 -1.25 -12.08 -5.13
C ILE A 92 -2.08 -12.79 -4.06
N SER A 93 -3.16 -12.18 -3.58
CA SER A 93 -3.90 -12.66 -2.41
C SER A 93 -5.01 -13.65 -2.75
N GLY A 94 -5.50 -13.66 -3.99
CA GLY A 94 -6.56 -14.55 -4.41
C GLY A 94 -6.87 -14.46 -5.91
N PRO A 95 -7.69 -15.40 -6.44
CA PRO A 95 -7.92 -15.56 -7.87
C PRO A 95 -8.99 -14.60 -8.44
N GLY A 96 -9.64 -13.80 -7.60
CA GLY A 96 -10.64 -12.83 -8.03
C GLY A 96 -10.02 -11.55 -8.62
N SER A 97 -10.89 -10.57 -8.89
CA SER A 97 -10.50 -9.24 -9.38
C SER A 97 -10.70 -8.14 -8.33
N SER A 98 -10.70 -8.52 -7.05
CA SER A 98 -10.98 -7.56 -5.98
C SER A 98 -9.81 -6.61 -5.77
N SER A 99 -10.13 -5.34 -5.71
CA SER A 99 -9.19 -4.23 -5.53
C SER A 99 -9.86 -3.13 -4.72
N ALA A 100 -9.07 -2.27 -4.06
CA ALA A 100 -9.61 -1.24 -3.19
C ALA A 100 -8.90 0.11 -3.35
N PHE A 101 -9.62 1.19 -3.03
CA PHE A 101 -9.08 2.54 -2.89
C PHE A 101 -9.57 3.18 -1.60
N GLY A 102 -8.63 3.77 -0.88
CA GLY A 102 -8.86 4.51 0.35
C GLY A 102 -7.53 4.93 0.98
N PRO A 103 -7.56 5.60 2.14
CA PRO A 103 -8.76 6.01 2.87
C PRO A 103 -9.55 7.14 2.16
N LEU A 104 -10.88 7.03 2.16
CA LEU A 104 -11.84 8.08 1.78
C LEU A 104 -12.48 8.66 3.05
N SER A 105 -13.05 9.86 2.96
CA SER A 105 -13.68 10.50 4.14
C SER A 105 -14.94 9.77 4.60
N ALA A 106 -15.21 9.78 5.90
CA ALA A 106 -16.38 9.13 6.49
C ALA A 106 -17.72 9.44 5.80
N PRO A 107 -18.01 10.69 5.39
CA PRO A 107 -19.27 11.02 4.68
C PRO A 107 -19.45 10.29 3.35
N THR A 108 -18.37 9.82 2.70
CA THR A 108 -18.48 9.06 1.45
C THR A 108 -19.37 7.84 1.59
N PHE A 109 -19.40 7.18 2.76
CA PHE A 109 -20.23 6.00 3.02
C PHE A 109 -21.74 6.25 2.83
N LEU A 110 -22.17 7.50 2.92
CA LEU A 110 -23.56 7.89 2.74
C LEU A 110 -23.99 7.86 1.26
N SER A 111 -23.04 7.87 0.32
CA SER A 111 -23.31 7.86 -1.13
C SER A 111 -23.80 6.50 -1.63
N ASP A 112 -24.77 6.49 -2.54
CA ASP A 112 -25.22 5.28 -3.25
C ASP A 112 -24.53 5.10 -4.62
N THR A 113 -23.64 6.02 -4.97
CA THR A 113 -22.83 6.02 -6.19
C THR A 113 -21.36 5.90 -5.80
N ALA A 114 -20.61 5.07 -6.54
CA ALA A 114 -19.17 4.94 -6.32
C ALA A 114 -18.48 6.30 -6.57
N PRO A 115 -17.59 6.75 -5.68
CA PRO A 115 -16.78 7.94 -5.95
C PRO A 115 -15.84 7.68 -7.13
N GLU A 116 -15.51 8.73 -7.86
CA GLU A 116 -14.41 8.68 -8.82
C GLU A 116 -13.09 8.61 -8.05
N VAL A 117 -12.30 7.57 -8.34
CA VAL A 117 -10.99 7.34 -7.72
C VAL A 117 -9.94 7.23 -8.81
N PRO A 118 -8.70 7.68 -8.58
CA PRO A 118 -7.67 7.67 -9.61
C PRO A 118 -7.26 6.26 -10.04
N LEU A 119 -7.35 5.29 -9.13
CA LEU A 119 -7.01 3.90 -9.35
C LEU A 119 -7.65 3.01 -8.27
N LEU A 120 -7.69 1.70 -8.51
CA LEU A 120 -7.95 0.68 -7.49
C LEU A 120 -6.70 -0.17 -7.35
N LEU A 121 -6.30 -0.48 -6.12
CA LEU A 121 -5.12 -1.28 -5.81
C LEU A 121 -5.53 -2.72 -5.54
N GLU A 122 -4.85 -3.64 -6.19
CA GLU A 122 -4.82 -5.05 -5.77
C GLU A 122 -3.72 -5.26 -4.74
N ASP A 123 -3.82 -6.35 -3.97
CA ASP A 123 -2.72 -6.79 -3.13
C ASP A 123 -1.52 -7.21 -3.99
N ARG A 124 -0.32 -6.81 -3.59
CA ARG A 124 0.93 -7.09 -4.32
C ARG A 124 2.02 -7.59 -3.38
N ALA A 125 3.03 -8.24 -3.92
CA ALA A 125 4.23 -8.54 -3.16
C ALA A 125 5.03 -7.25 -2.91
N GLY A 126 5.64 -7.13 -1.74
CA GLY A 126 6.54 -6.03 -1.39
C GLY A 126 7.00 -6.09 0.05
N GLY A 127 7.89 -5.19 0.43
CA GLY A 127 8.60 -5.24 1.71
C GLY A 127 9.31 -3.92 2.00
N ALA A 128 10.58 -3.97 2.38
CA ALA A 128 11.30 -2.77 2.84
C ALA A 128 11.23 -1.57 1.88
N PHE A 129 11.18 -1.81 0.57
CA PHE A 129 11.23 -0.75 -0.43
C PHE A 129 9.85 -0.13 -0.78
N ILE A 130 8.70 -0.49 -0.16
CA ILE A 130 7.41 0.02 -0.69
C ILE A 130 7.33 1.56 -0.70
N ASP A 131 7.96 2.20 0.27
CA ASP A 131 7.91 3.64 0.52
C ASP A 131 9.20 4.34 0.11
N TRP A 132 9.98 3.77 -0.83
CA TRP A 132 11.26 4.37 -1.25
C TRP A 132 11.15 5.78 -1.83
N TYR A 133 9.94 6.17 -2.21
CA TYR A 133 9.63 7.44 -2.81
C TYR A 133 8.56 8.23 -2.05
N ASP A 134 8.52 9.52 -2.34
CA ASP A 134 7.39 10.40 -2.10
C ASP A 134 6.74 10.78 -3.43
N TYR A 135 5.42 10.87 -3.46
CA TYR A 135 4.66 11.25 -4.66
C TYR A 135 4.28 12.72 -4.60
N GLY A 136 4.99 13.55 -5.37
CA GLY A 136 4.70 14.99 -5.46
C GLY A 136 3.42 15.24 -6.25
N GLY A 137 2.33 15.51 -5.53
CA GLY A 137 0.98 15.59 -6.11
C GLY A 137 0.80 16.70 -7.15
N ALA A 138 1.60 17.77 -7.09
CA ALA A 138 1.50 18.90 -8.02
C ALA A 138 2.08 18.58 -9.41
N ALA A 139 3.18 17.84 -9.47
CA ALA A 139 3.88 17.49 -10.71
C ALA A 139 3.62 16.04 -11.17
N HIS A 140 3.00 15.21 -10.32
CA HIS A 140 2.85 13.77 -10.51
C HIS A 140 4.21 13.08 -10.69
N GLU A 141 5.17 13.47 -9.84
CA GLU A 141 6.55 13.00 -9.86
C GLU A 141 6.89 12.15 -8.63
N LEU A 142 7.77 11.15 -8.80
CA LEU A 142 8.32 10.35 -7.70
C LEU A 142 9.68 10.89 -7.28
N PHE A 143 9.78 11.32 -6.03
CA PHE A 143 11.05 11.77 -5.44
C PHE A 143 11.62 10.66 -4.58
N SER A 144 12.86 10.25 -4.82
CA SER A 144 13.52 9.31 -3.92
C SER A 144 13.64 9.93 -2.53
N ARG A 145 13.32 9.14 -1.50
CA ARG A 145 13.60 9.54 -0.12
C ARG A 145 15.09 9.47 0.21
N TYR A 146 15.89 8.78 -0.62
CA TYR A 146 17.30 8.49 -0.34
C TYR A 146 17.51 7.78 1.02
N HIS A 147 16.51 7.03 1.48
CA HIS A 147 16.71 6.14 2.61
C HIS A 147 17.77 5.08 2.28
N VAL A 148 18.53 4.70 3.30
CA VAL A 148 19.46 3.58 3.21
C VAL A 148 18.75 2.32 3.67
N TYR A 149 18.72 1.34 2.76
CA TYR A 149 18.12 0.05 2.98
C TYR A 149 19.21 -0.96 3.32
N GLY A 150 18.97 -1.76 4.34
CA GLY A 150 19.73 -2.99 4.54
C GLY A 150 19.14 -4.08 3.65
N VAL A 151 19.99 -4.81 2.93
CA VAL A 151 19.63 -6.06 2.24
C VAL A 151 20.50 -7.18 2.79
N LYS A 152 19.90 -8.33 3.12
CA LYS A 152 20.57 -9.47 3.72
C LYS A 152 20.35 -10.74 2.89
N ASP A 153 21.44 -11.43 2.58
CA ASP A 153 21.46 -12.71 1.88
C ASP A 153 22.33 -13.70 2.66
N GLY A 154 21.70 -14.58 3.43
CA GLY A 154 22.39 -15.42 4.41
C GLY A 154 23.12 -14.57 5.46
N ASP A 155 24.44 -14.70 5.54
CA ASP A 155 25.30 -13.94 6.47
C ASP A 155 25.87 -12.65 5.86
N ARG A 156 25.53 -12.34 4.60
CA ARG A 156 26.03 -11.16 3.89
C ARG A 156 25.05 -10.01 4.01
N TYR A 157 25.59 -8.81 4.20
CA TYR A 157 24.83 -7.59 4.38
C TYR A 157 25.25 -6.57 3.32
N PHE A 158 24.26 -5.91 2.74
CA PHE A 158 24.46 -4.83 1.80
C PHE A 158 23.72 -3.60 2.29
N LYS A 159 24.28 -2.43 2.06
CA LYS A 159 23.53 -1.18 2.09
C LYS A 159 23.17 -0.79 0.66
N VAL A 160 21.93 -0.38 0.45
CA VAL A 160 21.39 0.03 -0.86
C VAL A 160 20.72 1.38 -0.69
N GLN A 161 20.89 2.28 -1.65
CA GLN A 161 20.13 3.52 -1.71
C GLN A 161 19.63 3.77 -3.14
N VAL A 162 18.36 4.14 -3.25
CA VAL A 162 17.78 4.58 -4.51
C VAL A 162 18.12 6.04 -4.72
N LEU A 163 18.81 6.36 -5.82
CA LEU A 163 19.27 7.72 -6.13
C LEU A 163 18.31 8.46 -7.06
N GLY A 164 17.50 7.73 -7.82
CA GLY A 164 16.53 8.34 -8.71
C GLY A 164 15.72 7.33 -9.51
N TYR A 165 14.65 7.82 -10.12
CA TYR A 165 13.67 7.04 -10.88
C TYR A 165 13.50 7.51 -12.33
N TYR A 166 13.96 8.73 -12.62
CA TYR A 166 13.89 9.32 -13.94
C TYR A 166 15.29 9.33 -14.55
N GLY A 167 15.34 8.89 -15.80
CA GLY A 167 16.51 9.05 -16.67
C GLY A 167 16.10 9.72 -17.97
N GLU A 168 16.96 9.70 -18.98
CA GLU A 168 16.66 10.21 -20.31
C GLU A 168 16.71 9.10 -21.36
N ARG A 169 15.77 9.12 -22.30
CA ARG A 169 15.80 8.28 -23.49
C ARG A 169 15.42 9.13 -24.71
N LEU A 170 16.30 9.16 -25.70
CA LEU A 170 16.12 9.99 -26.91
C LEU A 170 15.89 11.48 -26.61
N GLY A 171 16.55 12.02 -25.58
CA GLY A 171 16.47 13.43 -25.19
C GLY A 171 15.16 13.82 -24.49
N ALA A 172 14.37 12.85 -24.05
CA ALA A 172 13.18 13.07 -23.24
C ALA A 172 13.30 12.34 -21.88
N PRO A 173 12.81 12.95 -20.79
CA PRO A 173 12.70 12.27 -19.50
C PRO A 173 11.86 11.00 -19.62
N LEU A 174 12.36 9.90 -19.05
CA LEU A 174 11.67 8.62 -19.00
C LEU A 174 11.61 8.13 -17.55
N PRO A 175 10.41 7.90 -16.98
CA PRO A 175 10.26 7.28 -15.68
C PRO A 175 10.71 5.82 -15.71
N ALA A 176 11.00 5.27 -14.53
CA ALA A 176 11.46 3.90 -14.33
C ALA A 176 12.79 3.59 -15.03
N LEU A 177 13.66 4.59 -15.11
CA LEU A 177 15.09 4.40 -15.35
C LEU A 177 15.81 4.70 -14.04
N TYR A 178 16.05 3.66 -13.25
CA TYR A 178 16.57 3.84 -11.91
C TYR A 178 18.06 4.18 -11.91
N ARG A 179 18.45 4.92 -10.88
CA ARG A 179 19.83 5.01 -10.42
C ARG A 179 19.86 4.52 -8.98
N VAL A 180 20.83 3.67 -8.65
CA VAL A 180 21.03 3.14 -7.30
C VAL A 180 22.51 3.11 -6.97
N ARG A 181 22.83 3.15 -5.67
CA ARG A 181 24.16 2.77 -5.19
C ARG A 181 24.06 1.70 -4.12
N TYR A 182 25.06 0.85 -4.04
CA TYR A 182 25.14 -0.16 -3.00
C TYR A 182 26.58 -0.56 -2.70
N ALA A 183 26.79 -1.15 -1.52
CA ALA A 183 28.05 -1.77 -1.12
C ALA A 183 27.76 -2.96 -0.20
N GLU A 184 28.58 -4.01 -0.29
CA GLU A 184 28.62 -5.06 0.73
C GLU A 184 29.32 -4.50 1.99
N VAL A 185 28.77 -4.82 3.16
CA VAL A 185 29.27 -4.38 4.45
C VAL A 185 29.55 -5.60 5.32
N THR A 186 30.76 -5.67 5.84
CA THR A 186 31.26 -6.71 6.73
C THR A 186 31.59 -6.12 8.09
N GLU A 187 31.79 -6.97 9.10
CA GLU A 187 32.25 -6.53 10.43
C GLU A 187 33.58 -5.75 10.39
N THR A 188 34.42 -6.01 9.37
CA THR A 188 35.75 -5.40 9.24
C THR A 188 35.80 -4.17 8.33
N GLY A 189 34.69 -3.81 7.68
CA GLY A 189 34.63 -2.70 6.73
C GLY A 189 33.66 -2.97 5.58
N GLU A 190 33.68 -2.12 4.58
CA GLU A 190 32.83 -2.20 3.40
C GLU A 190 33.65 -2.47 2.13
N GLU A 191 33.01 -3.10 1.16
CA GLU A 191 33.56 -3.27 -0.18
C GLU A 191 33.38 -2.00 -1.03
N GLU A 192 33.81 -2.06 -2.29
CA GLU A 192 33.63 -0.96 -3.24
C GLU A 192 32.16 -0.59 -3.38
N THR A 193 31.87 0.72 -3.39
CA THR A 193 30.52 1.20 -3.70
C THR A 193 30.29 1.10 -5.19
N HIS A 194 29.27 0.32 -5.57
CA HIS A 194 28.78 0.25 -6.93
C HIS A 194 27.68 1.29 -7.13
N GLU A 195 27.82 2.12 -8.17
CA GLU A 195 26.74 2.97 -8.66
C GLU A 195 26.25 2.43 -10.00
N LEU A 196 24.95 2.17 -10.09
CA LEU A 196 24.30 1.66 -11.28
C LEU A 196 23.33 2.72 -11.79
N ASP A 197 23.51 3.09 -13.06
CA ASP A 197 22.68 4.05 -13.75
C ASP A 197 21.81 3.38 -14.82
N ALA A 198 20.67 4.01 -15.09
CA ALA A 198 19.75 3.62 -16.17
C ALA A 198 19.27 2.16 -16.11
N ILE A 199 19.04 1.63 -14.91
CA ILE A 199 18.37 0.34 -14.72
C ILE A 199 16.96 0.43 -15.34
N ASP A 200 16.72 -0.31 -16.42
CA ASP A 200 15.46 -0.24 -17.18
C ASP A 200 14.35 -1.04 -16.51
N ALA A 201 13.54 -0.33 -15.72
CA ALA A 201 12.36 -0.85 -15.05
C ALA A 201 11.06 -0.43 -15.76
N THR A 202 11.11 -0.06 -17.04
CA THR A 202 9.94 0.54 -17.72
C THR A 202 8.76 -0.41 -17.92
N ALA A 203 8.98 -1.72 -17.78
CA ALA A 203 7.95 -2.76 -17.81
C ALA A 203 6.90 -2.57 -16.69
N GLY A 204 5.64 -2.95 -16.94
CA GLY A 204 4.58 -2.99 -15.92
C GLY A 204 3.60 -1.79 -15.88
N GLY A 205 3.50 -0.98 -16.95
CA GLY A 205 2.61 0.19 -17.01
C GLY A 205 1.10 -0.14 -16.97
N SER A 206 0.26 0.85 -17.29
CA SER A 206 -1.22 0.80 -17.17
C SER A 206 -1.91 -0.35 -17.92
N LYS A 207 -1.20 -1.00 -18.84
CA LYS A 207 -1.56 -2.28 -19.46
C LYS A 207 -0.38 -3.22 -19.25
N PRO A 208 -0.31 -3.91 -18.11
CA PRO A 208 0.84 -4.74 -17.79
C PRO A 208 0.88 -5.92 -18.76
N ASP A 209 1.97 -6.02 -19.52
CA ASP A 209 2.30 -7.20 -20.29
C ASP A 209 3.01 -8.19 -19.35
N ALA A 210 2.46 -9.40 -19.26
CA ALA A 210 3.00 -10.45 -18.40
C ALA A 210 4.38 -10.92 -18.86
N ASP A 211 4.69 -10.75 -20.16
CA ASP A 211 5.98 -11.13 -20.75
C ASP A 211 6.97 -9.96 -20.79
N ALA A 212 6.55 -8.75 -20.39
CA ALA A 212 7.48 -7.64 -20.25
C ALA A 212 8.46 -7.92 -19.11
N GLN A 213 9.76 -7.81 -19.40
CA GLN A 213 10.83 -8.18 -18.48
C GLN A 213 11.10 -7.05 -17.48
N SER A 214 11.22 -7.42 -16.21
CA SER A 214 11.78 -6.59 -15.15
C SER A 214 13.31 -6.60 -15.21
N ALA A 215 13.97 -5.55 -14.71
CA ALA A 215 15.43 -5.57 -14.53
C ALA A 215 15.77 -6.15 -13.17
N CYS A 216 16.46 -7.30 -13.12
CA CYS A 216 16.79 -7.99 -11.88
C CYS A 216 18.30 -7.96 -11.63
N LEU A 217 18.69 -7.27 -10.56
CA LEU A 217 20.07 -7.03 -10.14
C LEU A 217 20.59 -8.15 -9.23
N SER A 218 21.76 -8.68 -9.56
CA SER A 218 22.62 -9.40 -8.63
C SER A 218 23.55 -8.42 -7.91
N LEU A 219 23.46 -8.36 -6.58
CA LEU A 219 24.40 -7.59 -5.75
C LEU A 219 25.77 -8.28 -5.63
N ASP A 220 25.89 -9.54 -6.10
CA ASP A 220 27.17 -10.27 -6.10
C ASP A 220 28.08 -9.83 -7.24
N THR A 221 27.47 -9.51 -8.39
CA THR A 221 28.19 -9.31 -9.66
C THR A 221 27.94 -7.93 -10.27
N ALA A 222 27.04 -7.13 -9.67
CA ALA A 222 26.50 -5.91 -10.27
C ALA A 222 25.81 -6.13 -11.64
N GLU A 223 25.47 -7.37 -11.98
CA GLU A 223 24.84 -7.70 -13.26
C GLU A 223 23.32 -7.54 -13.20
N LEU A 224 22.77 -6.95 -14.26
CA LEU A 224 21.32 -6.85 -14.48
C LEU A 224 20.87 -7.92 -15.48
N THR A 225 19.97 -8.78 -15.03
CA THR A 225 19.34 -9.81 -15.86
C THR A 225 17.89 -9.42 -16.14
N PRO A 226 17.47 -9.29 -17.40
CA PRO A 226 16.07 -9.07 -17.73
C PRO A 226 15.28 -10.37 -17.55
N LEU A 227 14.30 -10.37 -16.63
CA LEU A 227 13.47 -11.53 -16.33
C LEU A 227 11.98 -11.16 -16.38
N THR A 228 11.16 -12.00 -16.98
CA THR A 228 9.70 -11.90 -16.79
C THR A 228 9.33 -12.14 -15.32
N PRO A 229 8.17 -11.67 -14.83
CA PRO A 229 7.72 -11.99 -13.47
C PRO A 229 7.70 -13.50 -13.17
N ALA A 230 7.32 -14.32 -14.14
CA ALA A 230 7.26 -15.78 -13.99
C ALA A 230 8.65 -16.45 -13.91
N GLU A 231 9.67 -15.86 -14.56
CA GLU A 231 11.06 -16.32 -14.47
C GLU A 231 11.70 -15.84 -13.17
N ALA A 232 11.50 -14.58 -12.80
CA ALA A 232 12.03 -13.99 -11.57
C ALA A 232 11.58 -14.78 -10.33
N ALA A 233 10.29 -15.14 -10.25
CA ALA A 233 9.72 -15.94 -9.15
C ALA A 233 10.32 -17.35 -8.99
N LYS A 234 11.11 -17.83 -9.96
CA LYS A 234 11.75 -19.16 -9.94
C LYS A 234 13.28 -19.09 -9.87
N SER A 235 13.87 -17.93 -10.14
CA SER A 235 15.32 -17.75 -10.18
C SER A 235 15.87 -17.33 -8.81
N LYS A 236 17.04 -17.86 -8.47
CA LYS A 236 17.83 -17.42 -7.30
C LYS A 236 18.96 -16.48 -7.69
N ASP A 237 19.04 -16.03 -8.94
CA ASP A 237 20.22 -15.35 -9.49
C ASP A 237 20.23 -13.84 -9.26
N TRP A 238 19.19 -13.31 -8.61
CA TRP A 238 18.99 -11.89 -8.37
C TRP A 238 18.70 -11.61 -6.90
N HIS A 239 18.96 -10.39 -6.44
CA HIS A 239 18.61 -9.89 -5.11
C HIS A 239 17.47 -8.88 -5.16
N LEU A 240 17.54 -7.93 -6.10
CA LEU A 240 16.57 -6.86 -6.29
C LEU A 240 16.00 -6.89 -7.71
N CYS A 241 14.68 -6.90 -7.89
CA CYS A 241 14.04 -6.73 -9.20
C CYS A 241 13.27 -5.42 -9.26
N PHE A 242 13.45 -4.66 -10.34
CA PHE A 242 12.86 -3.35 -10.58
C PHE A 242 11.80 -3.44 -11.68
N ARG A 243 10.59 -2.94 -11.39
CA ARG A 243 9.46 -2.89 -12.33
C ARG A 243 8.54 -1.72 -12.00
N ARG A 244 8.45 -0.73 -12.89
CA ARG A 244 7.85 0.59 -12.61
C ARG A 244 8.42 1.14 -11.30
N GLU A 245 7.59 1.64 -10.40
CA GLU A 245 7.99 2.09 -9.07
C GLU A 245 8.30 0.95 -8.09
N ALA A 246 8.00 -0.31 -8.44
CA ALA A 246 8.20 -1.43 -7.52
C ALA A 246 9.66 -1.93 -7.52
N ILE A 247 10.17 -2.16 -6.31
CA ILE A 247 11.43 -2.86 -6.05
C ILE A 247 11.09 -4.06 -5.17
N SER A 248 11.33 -5.26 -5.69
CA SER A 248 11.12 -6.53 -4.99
C SER A 248 12.44 -7.11 -4.52
N VAL A 249 12.45 -7.78 -3.36
CA VAL A 249 13.58 -8.57 -2.87
C VAL A 249 13.37 -10.06 -3.16
N ASN A 250 14.44 -10.81 -3.45
CA ASN A 250 14.34 -12.25 -3.75
C ASN A 250 14.11 -13.12 -2.50
N GLY A 251 13.04 -12.86 -1.77
CA GLY A 251 12.60 -13.63 -0.62
C GLY A 251 11.08 -13.62 -0.50
N GLY A 252 10.53 -14.54 0.29
CA GLY A 252 9.11 -14.59 0.60
C GLY A 252 8.26 -14.80 -0.65
N LEU A 253 7.30 -13.89 -0.86
CA LEU A 253 6.37 -13.96 -1.99
C LEU A 253 7.00 -13.55 -3.34
N SER A 254 8.16 -12.88 -3.31
CA SER A 254 8.80 -12.34 -4.51
C SER A 254 9.82 -13.29 -5.14
N GLY A 255 10.42 -14.20 -4.36
CA GLY A 255 11.34 -15.18 -4.94
C GLY A 255 12.00 -16.16 -3.94
N PRO A 256 12.70 -17.19 -4.46
CA PRO A 256 13.15 -18.34 -3.69
C PRO A 256 14.56 -18.22 -3.08
N ARG A 257 15.27 -17.09 -3.20
CA ARG A 257 16.66 -16.96 -2.72
C ARG A 257 16.75 -16.83 -1.20
N GLY A 258 15.73 -16.26 -0.56
CA GLY A 258 15.71 -15.99 0.89
C GLY A 258 16.34 -14.65 1.26
N VAL A 259 16.33 -13.69 0.31
CA VAL A 259 16.80 -12.33 0.53
C VAL A 259 15.75 -11.58 1.36
N SER A 260 16.22 -10.90 2.39
CA SER A 260 15.39 -10.06 3.25
C SER A 260 15.94 -8.63 3.25
N ALA A 261 15.11 -7.65 3.56
CA ALA A 261 15.51 -6.26 3.60
C ALA A 261 14.84 -5.49 4.75
N VAL A 262 15.36 -4.29 5.00
CA VAL A 262 14.86 -3.33 5.98
C VAL A 262 15.12 -1.91 5.47
N ASP A 263 14.16 -1.01 5.70
CA ASP A 263 14.41 0.43 5.59
C ASP A 263 14.93 0.92 6.95
N LEU A 264 16.20 1.32 7.01
CA LEU A 264 16.83 1.78 8.26
C LEU A 264 16.28 3.13 8.74
N GLN A 265 15.49 3.78 7.88
CA GLN A 265 14.91 5.11 8.09
C GLN A 265 13.38 5.07 8.02
N ALA A 266 12.75 3.89 8.12
CA ALA A 266 11.30 3.73 8.03
C ALA A 266 10.51 4.64 8.99
N GLN A 267 11.05 4.90 10.18
CA GLN A 267 10.45 5.79 11.18
C GLN A 267 10.37 7.25 10.71
N LEU A 268 11.24 7.69 9.80
CA LEU A 268 11.26 9.06 9.30
C LEU A 268 10.14 9.33 8.30
N THR A 269 9.65 8.31 7.60
CA THR A 269 8.65 8.42 6.52
C THR A 269 7.42 9.25 6.90
N ILE A 270 6.99 9.19 8.17
CA ILE A 270 5.81 9.90 8.69
C ILE A 270 6.11 11.39 8.96
N GLU A 271 7.35 11.74 9.27
CA GLU A 271 7.78 13.08 9.66
C GLU A 271 8.31 13.90 8.48
N GLU A 272 8.75 13.23 7.41
CA GLU A 272 9.32 13.88 6.24
C GLU A 272 8.29 14.70 5.47
N THR A 273 8.67 15.91 5.09
CA THR A 273 7.86 16.77 4.24
C THR A 273 8.26 16.65 2.77
N GLU A 274 7.30 16.81 1.86
CA GLU A 274 7.54 16.84 0.41
C GLU A 274 8.66 17.85 0.04
N ALA A 275 8.68 19.02 0.69
CA ALA A 275 9.69 20.05 0.45
C ALA A 275 11.11 19.62 0.86
N GLU A 276 11.25 18.89 1.98
CA GLU A 276 12.53 18.34 2.40
C GLU A 276 12.99 17.27 1.41
N ILE A 277 12.11 16.35 1.03
CA ILE A 277 12.44 15.25 0.11
C ILE A 277 12.85 15.80 -1.27
N GLN A 278 12.12 16.78 -1.80
CA GLN A 278 12.45 17.45 -3.07
C GLN A 278 13.79 18.20 -3.04
N SER A 279 14.29 18.56 -1.86
CA SER A 279 15.59 19.23 -1.72
C SER A 279 16.79 18.28 -1.67
N ARG A 280 16.55 16.96 -1.49
CA ARG A 280 17.60 15.95 -1.38
C ARG A 280 18.25 15.65 -2.73
N THR A 281 19.55 15.43 -2.71
CA THR A 281 20.34 14.98 -3.86
C THR A 281 21.23 13.80 -3.47
N ALA A 282 21.74 13.06 -4.47
CA ALA A 282 22.67 11.96 -4.23
C ALA A 282 23.91 12.41 -3.41
N GLU A 283 24.35 13.66 -3.63
CA GLU A 283 25.47 14.28 -2.92
C GLU A 283 25.11 14.69 -1.49
N SER A 284 23.93 15.29 -1.26
CA SER A 284 23.50 15.69 0.09
C SER A 284 23.32 14.47 1.00
N GLU A 285 22.82 13.37 0.43
CA GLU A 285 22.53 12.13 1.14
C GLU A 285 23.70 11.13 1.11
N GLN A 286 24.84 11.50 0.52
CA GLN A 286 26.08 10.69 0.50
C GLN A 286 26.54 10.30 1.89
N ARG A 287 26.54 11.27 2.80
CA ARG A 287 27.01 11.05 4.17
C ARG A 287 26.19 9.99 4.90
N ALA A 288 24.86 9.97 4.73
CA ALA A 288 23.99 9.00 5.39
C ALA A 288 24.31 7.57 4.94
N PHE A 289 24.55 7.38 3.64
CA PHE A 289 24.97 6.11 3.07
C PHE A 289 26.35 5.67 3.58
N GLU A 290 27.34 6.57 3.57
CA GLU A 290 28.70 6.27 4.05
C GLU A 290 28.74 5.90 5.54
N GLN A 291 27.90 6.53 6.37
CA GLN A 291 27.84 6.26 7.80
C GLN A 291 27.08 4.99 8.19
N THR A 292 26.33 4.41 7.26
CA THR A 292 25.65 3.13 7.49
C THR A 292 26.70 2.01 7.48
N ASP A 293 26.97 1.48 8.66
CA ASP A 293 28.02 0.50 8.92
C ASP A 293 27.46 -0.87 9.33
N TRP A 294 28.37 -1.76 9.71
CA TRP A 294 28.03 -3.10 10.18
C TRP A 294 27.06 -3.10 11.36
N ASN A 295 27.19 -2.17 12.32
CA ASN A 295 26.35 -2.17 13.51
C ASN A 295 24.91 -1.76 13.16
N ALA A 296 24.76 -0.79 12.25
CA ALA A 296 23.45 -0.39 11.74
C ALA A 296 22.74 -1.55 11.04
N LEU A 297 23.48 -2.34 10.24
CA LEU A 297 22.92 -3.46 9.48
C LEU A 297 22.69 -4.69 10.37
N SER A 298 23.71 -5.17 11.09
CA SER A 298 23.61 -6.39 11.90
C SER A 298 22.64 -6.29 13.08
N GLY A 299 22.35 -5.08 13.56
CA GLY A 299 21.38 -4.81 14.61
C GLY A 299 19.93 -4.65 14.13
N ALA A 300 19.68 -4.65 12.83
CA ALA A 300 18.35 -4.41 12.27
C ALA A 300 17.51 -5.68 12.13
N GLU A 301 16.19 -5.50 12.09
CA GLU A 301 15.22 -6.58 11.85
C GLU A 301 14.88 -6.63 10.35
N TYR A 302 15.25 -7.73 9.71
CA TYR A 302 15.03 -7.94 8.28
C TYR A 302 13.76 -8.74 8.02
N GLN A 303 13.06 -8.39 6.94
CA GLN A 303 11.88 -9.12 6.48
C GLN A 303 12.01 -9.42 4.98
N GLU A 304 11.57 -10.60 4.58
CA GLU A 304 11.36 -10.93 3.18
C GLU A 304 10.14 -10.16 2.63
N ASP A 305 9.98 -10.12 1.31
CA ASP A 305 8.77 -9.54 0.72
C ASP A 305 7.53 -10.35 1.14
N GLY A 306 6.58 -9.64 1.73
CA GLY A 306 5.27 -10.15 2.12
C GLY A 306 4.17 -9.59 1.24
N ALA A 307 2.94 -9.79 1.68
CA ALA A 307 1.78 -9.21 1.02
C ALA A 307 1.57 -7.77 1.49
N VAL A 308 1.62 -6.83 0.55
CA VAL A 308 1.24 -5.43 0.73
C VAL A 308 -0.20 -5.30 0.29
N THR A 309 -1.09 -5.05 1.25
CA THR A 309 -2.52 -5.00 0.97
C THR A 309 -2.98 -3.62 0.54
N ALA A 310 -4.05 -3.55 -0.24
CA ALA A 310 -4.66 -2.28 -0.66
C ALA A 310 -5.07 -1.38 0.55
N PHE A 311 -5.42 -2.01 1.67
CA PHE A 311 -5.75 -1.33 2.92
C PHE A 311 -4.49 -0.88 3.69
N GLY A 312 -3.41 -1.66 3.63
CA GLY A 312 -2.24 -1.50 4.49
C GLY A 312 -2.65 -1.46 5.97
N ARG A 313 -2.00 -0.60 6.75
CA ARG A 313 -2.39 -0.30 8.14
C ARG A 313 -3.43 0.82 8.26
N ARG A 314 -3.89 1.40 7.16
CA ARG A 314 -4.69 2.65 7.14
C ARG A 314 -6.14 2.46 7.62
N TRP A 315 -6.58 1.22 7.82
CA TRP A 315 -7.86 0.89 8.45
C TRP A 315 -7.84 0.95 9.99
N LEU A 316 -6.65 1.15 10.56
CA LEU A 316 -6.42 1.35 11.98
C LEU A 316 -6.02 2.80 12.24
N GLU A 317 -6.35 3.33 13.42
CA GLU A 317 -5.92 4.64 13.87
C GLU A 317 -4.45 4.59 14.32
N PRO A 318 -3.54 5.36 13.69
CA PRO A 318 -2.11 5.31 14.01
C PRO A 318 -1.82 5.64 15.47
N GLY A 319 -1.04 4.80 16.16
CA GLY A 319 -0.60 5.03 17.54
C GLY A 319 -1.72 4.99 18.59
N SER A 320 -2.91 4.50 18.25
CA SER A 320 -4.03 4.39 19.20
C SER A 320 -3.80 3.31 20.26
N GLU A 321 -4.07 3.66 21.52
CA GLU A 321 -4.10 2.74 22.66
C GLU A 321 -5.39 2.96 23.49
N PRO A 322 -6.33 2.00 23.56
CA PRO A 322 -6.31 0.71 22.88
C PRO A 322 -6.39 0.86 21.35
N LEU A 323 -5.97 -0.18 20.62
CA LEU A 323 -6.01 -0.21 19.16
C LEU A 323 -7.43 0.08 18.67
N ALA A 324 -7.56 1.09 17.81
CA ALA A 324 -8.83 1.52 17.22
C ALA A 324 -8.80 1.43 15.69
N VAL A 325 -9.98 1.33 15.09
CA VAL A 325 -10.16 1.49 13.64
C VAL A 325 -10.23 2.96 13.27
N SER A 326 -9.77 3.32 12.08
CA SER A 326 -9.98 4.67 11.54
C SER A 326 -11.45 4.85 11.10
N ASP A 327 -11.92 6.10 11.02
CA ASP A 327 -13.27 6.43 10.56
C ASP A 327 -13.39 6.44 9.01
N ALA A 328 -12.32 6.03 8.33
CA ALA A 328 -12.21 6.08 6.89
C ALA A 328 -13.12 5.06 6.18
N VAL A 329 -13.29 5.30 4.88
CA VAL A 329 -14.10 4.49 3.97
C VAL A 329 -13.21 3.98 2.84
N TRP A 330 -13.49 2.77 2.36
CA TRP A 330 -12.85 2.20 1.17
C TRP A 330 -13.87 1.98 0.08
N LEU A 331 -13.53 2.33 -1.15
CA LEU A 331 -14.18 1.80 -2.34
C LEU A 331 -13.53 0.46 -2.67
N VAL A 332 -14.31 -0.62 -2.73
CA VAL A 332 -13.85 -1.97 -3.03
C VAL A 332 -14.56 -2.48 -4.27
N LEU A 333 -13.81 -2.94 -5.27
CA LEU A 333 -14.32 -3.80 -6.33
C LEU A 333 -14.37 -5.23 -5.80
N GLY A 334 -15.51 -5.91 -5.97
CA GLY A 334 -15.67 -7.30 -5.56
C GLY A 334 -14.83 -8.26 -6.38
N ALA A 335 -14.68 -9.49 -5.88
CA ALA A 335 -13.91 -10.55 -6.52
C ALA A 335 -14.41 -10.92 -7.93
N ASP A 336 -15.66 -10.59 -8.25
CA ASP A 336 -16.24 -10.77 -9.59
C ASP A 336 -15.81 -9.71 -10.62
N GLY A 337 -15.10 -8.66 -10.20
CA GLY A 337 -14.66 -7.57 -11.07
C GLY A 337 -15.77 -6.65 -11.58
N ALA A 338 -17.00 -6.77 -11.05
CA ALA A 338 -18.17 -6.05 -11.52
C ALA A 338 -18.85 -5.21 -10.44
N ARG A 339 -19.07 -5.77 -9.24
CA ARG A 339 -19.78 -5.06 -8.16
C ARG A 339 -18.83 -4.19 -7.36
N LYS A 340 -19.28 -2.97 -7.01
CA LYS A 340 -18.54 -2.04 -6.16
C LYS A 340 -19.23 -1.88 -4.81
N PHE A 341 -18.42 -1.74 -3.77
CA PHE A 341 -18.86 -1.59 -2.39
C PHE A 341 -18.16 -0.40 -1.75
N LEU A 342 -18.90 0.37 -0.94
CA LEU A 342 -18.28 1.19 0.10
C LEU A 342 -18.20 0.34 1.36
N VAL A 343 -17.01 0.30 1.96
CA VAL A 343 -16.70 -0.51 3.15
C VAL A 343 -16.13 0.40 4.24
N ARG A 344 -16.57 0.18 5.49
CA ARG A 344 -15.96 0.79 6.69
C ARG A 344 -15.91 -0.23 7.82
N PHE A 345 -15.06 0.05 8.80
CA PHE A 345 -14.86 -0.78 9.98
C PHE A 345 -15.30 -0.05 11.24
N SER A 346 -15.82 -0.78 12.22
CA SER A 346 -16.22 -0.26 13.52
C SER A 346 -16.05 -1.33 14.60
N ASP A 347 -16.13 -0.93 15.86
CA ASP A 347 -16.21 -1.82 17.02
C ASP A 347 -15.08 -2.88 17.11
N LEU A 348 -13.85 -2.52 16.76
CA LEU A 348 -12.69 -3.40 16.95
C LEU A 348 -12.45 -3.67 18.44
N SER A 349 -12.32 -4.95 18.78
CA SER A 349 -12.01 -5.40 20.14
C SER A 349 -10.62 -6.03 20.20
N GLY A 350 -9.78 -5.51 21.09
CA GLY A 350 -8.42 -6.03 21.29
C GLY A 350 -7.52 -5.86 20.07
N ASP A 351 -6.39 -6.55 20.08
CA ASP A 351 -5.43 -6.56 18.98
C ASP A 351 -5.42 -7.92 18.27
N PRO A 352 -5.85 -7.99 16.99
CA PRO A 352 -5.87 -9.23 16.24
C PRO A 352 -4.46 -9.81 15.96
N ALA A 353 -3.39 -9.02 16.12
CA ALA A 353 -2.03 -9.53 16.04
C ALA A 353 -1.61 -10.31 17.30
N GLU A 354 -2.21 -10.01 18.46
CA GLU A 354 -1.86 -10.64 19.74
C GLU A 354 -2.80 -11.78 20.13
N GLY A 355 -4.02 -11.79 19.58
CA GLY A 355 -5.01 -12.81 19.93
C GLY A 355 -6.31 -12.72 19.12
N ALA A 356 -7.35 -13.36 19.64
CA ALA A 356 -8.67 -13.29 19.05
C ALA A 356 -9.27 -11.89 19.26
N ALA A 357 -9.82 -11.33 18.19
CA ALA A 357 -10.45 -10.03 18.15
C ALA A 357 -11.77 -10.13 17.37
N GLU A 358 -12.65 -9.15 17.54
CA GLU A 358 -13.83 -8.95 16.70
C GLU A 358 -13.82 -7.55 16.10
N VAL A 359 -14.26 -7.43 14.84
CA VAL A 359 -14.54 -6.15 14.19
C VAL A 359 -15.92 -6.21 13.52
N THR A 360 -16.59 -5.09 13.44
CA THR A 360 -17.78 -4.92 12.59
C THR A 360 -17.36 -4.39 11.23
N VAL A 361 -17.74 -5.12 10.18
CA VAL A 361 -17.60 -4.72 8.78
C VAL A 361 -18.96 -4.25 8.28
N GLU A 362 -19.04 -3.01 7.85
CA GLU A 362 -20.23 -2.47 7.19
C GLU A 362 -19.93 -2.29 5.70
N ALA A 363 -20.79 -2.85 4.85
CA ALA A 363 -20.61 -2.83 3.41
C ALA A 363 -21.90 -2.44 2.71
N LYS A 364 -21.80 -1.54 1.74
CA LYS A 364 -22.94 -1.10 0.92
C LYS A 364 -22.57 -1.16 -0.56
N ALA A 365 -23.36 -1.89 -1.34
CA ALA A 365 -23.23 -1.89 -2.79
C ALA A 365 -23.54 -0.50 -3.36
N VAL A 366 -22.72 -0.04 -4.30
CA VAL A 366 -22.87 1.26 -4.96
C VAL A 366 -22.92 1.11 -6.47
N ARG A 367 -23.63 2.05 -7.12
CA ARG A 367 -23.78 2.11 -8.57
C ARG A 367 -22.59 2.78 -9.26
#